data_AF-A0AAV2I3B9-F1
#
_entry.id   AF-A0AAV2I3B9-F1
#
_cell.length_a   1.000
_cell.length_b   1.000
_cell.length_c   1.000
_cell.angle_alpha   90.00
_cell.angle_beta   90.00
_cell.angle_gamma   90.00
#
_symmetry.space_group_name_H-M   'P 1'
#
loop_
_entity.id
_entity.type
_entity.pdbx_description
1 polymer ?
#
loop_
_entity_poly.entity_id
_entity_poly.type
_entity_poly.pdbx_seq_one_letter_code
_entity_poly.pdbx_strand_id
1 'polypeptide(L)'
;MAINNGVTNKRNSPLVYLTFVLGCLVMVLLLVNVYFFMLLGIGHASNAPDKPDESEKKVTTRPVCTTKACVAISATIIEKIDWSANPCEDMYQFACGHHGSKETSDGLLLNFEISTNRFKEDLSKILSSNDNRLYGRESSAL
;
A
#
# COMPACT_ATOMS: atom_id res chain seq x y z
N MET A 1 -23.82 -68.48 22.94
CA MET A 1 -23.72 -67.17 22.27
C MET A 1 -22.25 -66.86 22.06
N ALA A 2 -21.76 -66.91 20.83
CA ALA A 2 -20.39 -66.52 20.48
C ALA A 2 -20.48 -65.32 19.53
N ILE A 3 -19.92 -64.18 19.94
CA ILE A 3 -19.91 -62.95 19.14
C ILE A 3 -18.60 -62.95 18.35
N ASN A 4 -18.70 -63.19 17.06
CA ASN A 4 -17.58 -63.09 16.12
C ASN A 4 -17.37 -61.61 15.76
N ASN A 5 -16.47 -60.92 16.47
CA ASN A 5 -16.04 -59.57 16.10
C ASN A 5 -14.83 -59.63 15.18
N GLY A 6 -15.04 -60.11 13.96
CA GLY A 6 -14.07 -60.04 12.87
C GLY A 6 -14.12 -58.67 12.19
N VAL A 7 -13.59 -57.63 12.82
CA VAL A 7 -13.29 -56.36 12.12
C VAL A 7 -11.89 -56.50 11.51
N THR A 8 -11.81 -57.06 10.32
CA THR A 8 -10.56 -57.05 9.53
C THR A 8 -10.37 -55.66 8.91
N ASN A 9 -9.85 -54.70 9.68
CA ASN A 9 -9.34 -53.44 9.14
C ASN A 9 -7.84 -53.59 8.83
N LYS A 10 -7.55 -54.13 7.64
CA LYS A 10 -6.19 -54.24 7.11
C LYS A 10 -6.22 -54.06 5.59
N ARG A 11 -6.64 -52.88 5.11
CA ARG A 11 -6.72 -52.62 3.66
C ARG A 11 -6.41 -51.16 3.30
N ASN A 12 -5.37 -50.56 3.89
CA ASN A 12 -5.10 -49.13 3.67
C ASN A 12 -3.61 -48.77 3.58
N SER A 13 -2.65 -49.64 3.88
CA SER A 13 -1.22 -49.29 3.79
C SER A 13 -0.75 -48.93 2.37
N PRO A 14 -1.02 -49.74 1.31
CA PRO A 14 -0.59 -49.40 -0.05
C PRO A 14 -1.46 -48.31 -0.69
N LEU A 15 -2.74 -48.21 -0.30
CA LEU A 15 -3.65 -47.18 -0.80
C LEU A 15 -3.25 -45.80 -0.25
N VAL A 16 -2.94 -45.70 1.05
CA VAL A 16 -2.46 -44.46 1.68
C VAL A 16 -1.12 -44.03 1.10
N TYR A 17 -0.19 -44.98 0.90
CA TYR A 17 1.07 -44.69 0.23
C TYR A 17 0.86 -44.20 -1.21
N LEU A 18 -0.02 -44.86 -1.97
CA LEU A 18 -0.36 -44.44 -3.33
C LEU A 18 -0.96 -43.02 -3.34
N THR A 19 -1.86 -42.71 -2.40
CA THR A 19 -2.41 -41.34 -2.29
C THR A 19 -1.35 -40.30 -1.93
N PHE A 20 -0.40 -40.66 -1.07
CA PHE A 20 0.70 -39.77 -0.69
C PHE A 20 1.64 -39.51 -1.87
N VAL A 21 2.04 -40.56 -2.59
CA VAL A 21 2.90 -40.46 -3.78
C VAL A 21 2.22 -39.66 -4.89
N LEU A 22 0.93 -39.91 -5.15
CA LEU A 22 0.15 -39.12 -6.11
C LEU A 22 0.07 -37.65 -5.69
N GLY A 23 -0.13 -37.36 -4.40
CA GLY A 23 -0.12 -36.01 -3.87
C GLY A 23 1.23 -35.31 -4.06
N CYS A 24 2.34 -35.98 -3.77
CA CYS A 24 3.68 -35.46 -4.01
C CYS A 24 3.93 -35.19 -5.48
N LEU A 25 3.53 -36.10 -6.39
CA LEU A 25 3.67 -35.90 -7.82
C LEU A 25 2.89 -34.69 -8.32
N VAL A 26 1.64 -34.53 -7.89
CA VAL A 26 0.83 -33.34 -8.24
C VAL A 26 1.49 -32.06 -7.72
N MET A 27 1.97 -32.06 -6.48
CA MET A 27 2.60 -30.89 -5.87
C MET A 27 3.88 -30.49 -6.62
N VAL A 28 4.72 -31.46 -6.99
CA VAL A 28 5.92 -31.21 -7.80
C VAL A 28 5.57 -30.69 -9.19
N LEU A 29 4.55 -31.27 -9.84
CA LEU A 29 4.10 -30.80 -11.16
C LEU A 29 3.59 -29.35 -11.13
N LEU A 30 2.87 -28.94 -10.07
CA LEU A 30 2.43 -27.56 -9.91
C LEU A 30 3.61 -26.59 -9.78
N LEU A 31 4.62 -26.95 -8.97
CA LEU A 31 5.81 -26.13 -8.79
C LEU A 31 6.62 -25.99 -10.09
N VAL A 32 6.75 -27.08 -10.86
CA VAL A 32 7.44 -27.06 -12.16
C VAL A 32 6.70 -26.17 -13.17
N ASN A 33 5.36 -26.25 -13.22
CA ASN A 33 4.57 -25.37 -14.09
C ASN A 33 4.73 -23.90 -13.69
N VAL A 34 4.59 -23.57 -12.40
CA VAL A 34 4.78 -22.18 -11.90
C VAL A 34 6.17 -21.67 -12.25
N TYR A 35 7.21 -22.48 -12.02
CA TYR A 35 8.58 -22.14 -12.36
C TYR A 35 8.78 -21.95 -13.87
N PHE A 36 8.16 -22.80 -14.69
CA PHE A 36 8.20 -22.69 -16.15
C PHE A 36 7.50 -21.41 -16.64
N PHE A 37 6.32 -21.08 -16.11
CA PHE A 37 5.63 -19.82 -16.42
C PHE A 37 6.46 -18.59 -16.01
N MET A 38 7.16 -18.67 -14.88
CA MET A 38 8.06 -17.61 -14.39
C MET A 38 9.32 -17.47 -15.26
N LEU A 39 9.93 -18.58 -15.70
CA LEU A 39 11.09 -18.58 -16.61
C LEU A 39 10.74 -18.15 -18.04
N LEU A 40 9.57 -18.52 -18.53
CA LEU A 40 9.06 -18.06 -19.82
C LEU A 40 8.69 -16.58 -19.80
N GLY A 41 8.74 -15.92 -18.64
CA GLY A 41 8.40 -14.51 -18.52
C GLY A 41 6.94 -14.25 -18.91
N ILE A 42 6.05 -15.25 -18.72
CA ILE A 42 4.61 -15.05 -18.84
C ILE A 42 4.19 -14.35 -17.55
N GLY A 43 4.61 -13.09 -17.40
CA GLY A 43 3.86 -12.15 -16.59
C GLY A 43 2.45 -12.17 -17.14
N HIS A 44 1.46 -12.35 -16.27
CA HIS A 44 0.11 -11.94 -16.61
C HIS A 44 0.14 -10.42 -16.81
N ALA A 45 0.58 -9.99 -18.00
CA ALA A 45 0.03 -8.81 -18.60
C ALA A 45 -1.46 -9.10 -18.68
N SER A 46 -2.23 -8.54 -17.76
CA SER A 46 -3.64 -8.25 -17.97
C SER A 46 -3.71 -7.43 -19.26
N ASN A 47 -3.76 -8.14 -20.38
CA ASN A 47 -3.91 -7.57 -21.71
C ASN A 47 -5.33 -6.99 -21.78
N ALA A 48 -5.46 -5.70 -21.45
CA ALA A 48 -6.31 -4.87 -22.27
C ALA A 48 -5.75 -4.95 -23.71
N PRO A 49 -6.59 -5.13 -24.74
CA PRO A 49 -6.10 -5.13 -26.10
C PRO A 49 -5.75 -3.69 -26.49
N ASP A 50 -4.50 -3.28 -26.25
CA ASP A 50 -3.92 -2.18 -27.02
C ASP A 50 -3.52 -2.75 -28.39
N LYS A 51 -4.25 -2.31 -29.41
CA LYS A 51 -3.83 -2.46 -30.81
C LYS A 51 -2.43 -1.86 -30.97
N PRO A 52 -1.60 -2.41 -31.88
CA PRO A 52 -0.45 -1.68 -32.37
C PRO A 52 -0.99 -0.58 -33.27
N ASP A 53 -1.40 0.53 -32.67
CA ASP A 53 -1.48 1.78 -33.41
C ASP A 53 -0.05 2.26 -33.57
N GLU A 54 0.47 2.01 -34.76
CA GLU A 54 1.45 2.85 -35.41
C GLU A 54 0.84 4.25 -35.61
N SER A 55 0.48 4.93 -34.52
CA SER A 55 0.43 6.38 -34.50
C SER A 55 1.62 6.82 -33.68
N GLU A 56 2.57 7.40 -34.41
CA GLU A 56 3.35 8.54 -33.98
C GLU A 56 3.39 8.72 -32.46
N LYS A 57 4.56 8.42 -31.86
CA LYS A 57 4.97 8.87 -30.54
C LYS A 57 4.89 10.40 -30.46
N LYS A 58 3.68 10.93 -30.42
CA LYS A 58 3.38 12.26 -29.95
C LYS A 58 3.56 12.12 -28.46
N VAL A 59 4.78 12.38 -28.00
CA VAL A 59 5.01 12.88 -26.65
C VAL A 59 4.15 14.13 -26.57
N THR A 60 2.88 13.94 -26.28
CA THR A 60 2.05 14.99 -25.74
C THR A 60 2.73 15.26 -24.42
N THR A 61 3.61 16.26 -24.43
CA THR A 61 4.10 16.90 -23.22
C THR A 61 2.85 17.34 -22.49
N ARG A 62 2.35 16.47 -21.61
CA ARG A 62 1.26 16.82 -20.72
C ARG A 62 1.76 18.05 -19.98
N PRO A 63 1.01 19.15 -19.98
CA PRO A 63 1.48 20.37 -19.34
C PRO A 63 1.75 20.07 -17.86
N VAL A 64 3.01 20.24 -17.44
CA VAL A 64 3.40 20.13 -16.03
C VAL A 64 2.79 21.33 -15.30
N CYS A 65 2.10 21.06 -14.19
CA CYS A 65 1.53 22.14 -13.40
C CYS A 65 2.67 22.86 -12.64
N THR A 66 2.88 24.14 -12.96
CA THR A 66 3.90 24.98 -12.34
C THR A 66 3.29 26.07 -11.45
N THR A 67 2.00 25.92 -11.11
CA THR A 67 1.36 26.80 -10.12
C THR A 67 2.10 26.70 -8.79
N LYS A 68 2.11 27.80 -8.03
CA LYS A 68 2.77 27.85 -6.71
C LYS A 68 2.31 26.70 -5.79
N ALA A 69 1.02 26.40 -5.80
CA ALA A 69 0.45 25.31 -5.02
C ALA A 69 1.01 23.94 -5.45
N CYS A 70 1.08 23.68 -6.76
CA CYS A 70 1.59 22.41 -7.26
C CYS A 70 3.08 22.24 -6.96
N VAL A 71 3.89 23.28 -7.14
CA VAL A 71 5.32 23.23 -6.81
C VAL A 71 5.53 22.98 -5.31
N ALA A 72 4.77 23.68 -4.44
CA ALA A 72 4.87 23.51 -2.99
C ALA A 72 4.48 22.09 -2.54
N ILE A 73 3.39 21.53 -3.09
CA ILE A 73 2.96 20.17 -2.75
C ILE A 73 3.96 19.14 -3.29
N SER A 74 4.44 19.32 -4.52
CA SER A 74 5.40 18.40 -5.14
C SER A 74 6.72 18.34 -4.36
N ALA A 75 7.22 19.48 -3.89
CA ALA A 75 8.39 19.54 -3.03
C ALA A 75 8.17 18.75 -1.71
N THR A 76 7.03 18.97 -1.05
CA THR A 76 6.67 18.25 0.18
C THR A 76 6.56 16.73 -0.03
N ILE A 77 6.06 16.28 -1.18
CA ILE A 77 5.98 14.86 -1.51
C ILE A 77 7.39 14.27 -1.68
N ILE A 78 8.26 14.95 -2.44
CA ILE A 78 9.63 14.48 -2.71
C ILE A 78 10.44 14.35 -1.42
N GLU A 79 10.26 15.24 -0.45
CA GLU A 79 10.93 15.19 0.85
C GLU A 79 10.56 13.98 1.70
N LYS A 80 9.43 13.32 1.42
CA LYS A 80 8.93 12.17 2.20
C LYS A 80 9.22 10.82 1.56
N ILE A 81 9.55 10.80 0.27
CA ILE A 81 9.79 9.57 -0.49
C ILE A 81 11.20 9.04 -0.19
N ASP A 82 11.29 7.75 0.14
CA ASP A 82 12.53 7.00 0.23
C ASP A 82 12.80 6.28 -1.10
N TRP A 83 13.62 6.89 -1.95
CA TRP A 83 14.01 6.33 -3.24
C TRP A 83 14.88 5.07 -3.14
N SER A 84 15.34 4.68 -1.93
CA SER A 84 16.10 3.45 -1.73
C SER A 84 15.22 2.20 -1.60
N ALA A 85 13.93 2.37 -1.32
CA ALA A 85 12.97 1.27 -1.25
C ALA A 85 12.31 1.00 -2.61
N ASN A 86 12.09 -0.28 -2.94
CA ASN A 86 11.37 -0.66 -4.15
C ASN A 86 9.86 -0.51 -3.91
N PRO A 87 9.13 0.35 -4.67
CA PRO A 87 7.69 0.56 -4.47
C PRO A 87 6.84 -0.69 -4.74
N CYS A 88 7.37 -1.67 -5.49
CA CYS A 88 6.69 -2.94 -5.76
C CYS A 88 6.82 -3.94 -4.59
N GLU A 89 7.82 -3.77 -3.73
CA GLU A 89 8.10 -4.67 -2.61
C GLU A 89 7.63 -4.06 -1.28
N ASP A 90 7.89 -2.77 -1.06
CA ASP A 90 7.49 -2.04 0.13
C ASP A 90 7.11 -0.58 -0.21
N MET A 91 5.86 -0.39 -0.62
CA MET A 91 5.29 0.92 -0.90
C MET A 91 5.25 1.82 0.34
N TYR A 92 5.14 1.25 1.55
CA TYR A 92 5.11 2.04 2.78
C TYR A 92 6.47 2.67 3.03
N GLN A 93 7.55 1.87 2.97
CA GLN A 93 8.90 2.38 3.07
C GLN A 93 9.20 3.37 1.94
N PHE A 94 8.80 3.08 0.70
CA PHE A 94 9.01 4.01 -0.41
C PHE A 94 8.30 5.37 -0.21
N ALA A 95 7.05 5.38 0.25
CA ALA A 95 6.27 6.62 0.35
C ALA A 95 6.46 7.39 1.67
N CYS A 96 6.87 6.70 2.75
CA CYS A 96 6.89 7.24 4.11
C CYS A 96 8.17 6.92 4.89
N GLY A 97 9.07 6.10 4.34
CA GLY A 97 10.26 5.60 5.02
C GLY A 97 11.43 6.59 5.09
N HIS A 98 11.31 7.76 4.44
CA HIS A 98 12.30 8.81 4.57
C HIS A 98 12.17 9.45 5.96
N HIS A 99 13.03 9.06 6.90
CA HIS A 99 13.06 9.51 8.29
C HIS A 99 13.51 10.99 8.48
N GLY A 100 13.20 11.86 7.53
CA GLY A 100 13.40 13.32 7.62
C GLY A 100 12.25 14.05 8.34
N SER A 101 11.11 13.40 8.59
CA SER A 101 10.05 13.95 9.44
C SER A 101 10.33 13.63 10.91
N LYS A 102 10.94 14.58 11.63
CA LYS A 102 11.00 14.54 13.09
C LYS A 102 9.59 14.62 13.66
N GLU A 103 9.00 13.50 14.00
CA GLU A 103 7.95 13.41 15.03
C GLU A 103 8.28 12.18 15.86
N THR A 104 8.70 12.47 17.09
CA THR A 104 9.18 11.53 18.09
C THR A 104 8.06 10.60 18.50
N SER A 105 8.39 9.32 18.59
CA SER A 105 7.86 8.29 19.50
C SER A 105 6.57 8.63 20.27
N ASP A 106 5.44 8.73 19.57
CA ASP A 106 4.12 8.35 20.08
C ASP A 106 3.32 7.83 18.87
N GLY A 107 2.77 6.63 19.03
CA GLY A 107 2.50 5.67 17.95
C GLY A 107 1.71 6.19 16.74
N LEU A 108 2.10 5.69 15.56
CA LEU A 108 1.28 5.62 14.34
C LEU A 108 0.52 6.92 14.03
N LEU A 109 1.23 8.02 13.80
CA LEU A 109 0.59 9.22 13.26
C LEU A 109 0.35 9.06 11.77
N LEU A 110 -0.89 8.66 11.44
CA LEU A 110 -1.49 8.93 10.15
C LEU A 110 -1.36 10.44 9.88
N ASN A 111 -1.15 10.82 8.61
CA ASN A 111 -1.07 12.21 8.12
C ASN A 111 -2.19 13.14 8.63
N PHE A 112 -3.26 12.56 9.16
CA PHE A 112 -4.38 13.22 9.81
C PHE A 112 -4.00 13.98 11.09
N GLU A 113 -3.10 13.48 11.95
CA GLU A 113 -2.79 14.18 13.22
C GLU A 113 -1.98 15.47 13.02
N ILE A 114 -1.12 15.48 11.99
CA ILE A 114 -0.41 16.69 11.53
C ILE A 114 -1.41 17.75 11.01
N SER A 115 -2.56 17.31 10.48
CA SER A 115 -3.59 18.21 9.97
C SER A 115 -4.43 18.84 11.11
N THR A 116 -4.66 18.12 12.21
CA THR A 116 -5.37 18.64 13.39
C THR A 116 -4.56 19.67 14.18
N ASN A 117 -3.24 19.52 14.26
CA ASN A 117 -2.39 20.48 14.98
C ASN A 117 -2.35 21.84 14.30
N ARG A 118 -2.23 21.89 12.96
CA ARG A 118 -2.32 23.16 12.21
C ARG A 118 -3.68 23.82 12.37
N PHE A 119 -4.75 23.04 12.34
CA PHE A 119 -6.10 23.58 12.52
C PHE A 119 -6.30 24.17 13.92
N LYS A 120 -5.74 23.54 14.97
CA LYS A 120 -5.79 24.05 16.34
C LYS A 120 -5.03 25.37 16.50
N GLU A 121 -3.87 25.51 15.87
CA GLU A 121 -3.10 26.76 15.88
C GLU A 121 -3.84 27.89 15.16
N ASP A 122 -4.40 27.61 13.99
CA ASP A 122 -5.15 28.61 13.24
C ASP A 122 -6.43 29.03 13.96
N LEU A 123 -7.13 28.07 14.58
CA LEU A 123 -8.28 28.35 15.43
C LEU A 123 -7.89 29.18 16.66
N SER A 124 -6.78 28.86 17.32
CA SER A 124 -6.26 29.62 18.47
C SER A 124 -6.01 31.09 18.11
N LYS A 125 -5.38 31.35 16.95
CA LYS A 125 -5.12 32.71 16.47
C LYS A 125 -6.40 33.49 16.19
N ILE A 126 -7.40 32.84 15.59
CA ILE A 126 -8.71 33.46 15.30
C ILE A 126 -9.43 33.79 16.62
N LEU A 127 -9.42 32.87 17.58
CA LEU A 127 -10.05 33.09 18.88
C LEU A 127 -9.36 34.21 19.66
N SER A 128 -8.02 34.25 19.72
CA SER A 128 -7.29 35.35 20.39
C SER A 128 -7.46 36.70 19.71
N SER A 129 -7.59 36.72 18.38
CA SER A 129 -7.85 37.96 17.63
C SER A 129 -9.27 38.48 17.85
N ASN A 130 -10.26 37.59 17.99
CA ASN A 130 -11.64 37.97 18.24
C ASN A 130 -11.86 38.39 19.70
N ASP A 131 -11.21 37.74 20.65
CA ASP A 131 -11.26 38.13 22.07
C ASP A 131 -10.74 39.56 22.27
N ASN A 132 -9.59 39.89 21.68
CA ASN A 132 -9.06 41.26 21.65
C ASN A 132 -10.00 42.28 20.96
N ARG A 133 -10.76 41.86 19.93
CA ARG A 133 -11.78 42.73 19.31
C ARG A 133 -13.02 42.90 20.19
N LEU A 134 -13.40 41.90 20.98
CA LEU A 134 -14.52 41.99 21.94
C LEU A 134 -14.14 42.90 23.10
N TYR A 135 -12.93 42.75 23.65
CA TYR A 135 -12.40 43.62 24.72
C TYR A 135 -12.22 45.08 24.26
N GLY A 136 -11.78 45.30 23.02
CA GLY A 136 -11.64 46.66 22.45
C GLY A 136 -12.97 47.36 22.11
N ARG A 137 -14.06 46.61 21.91
CA ARG A 137 -15.38 47.18 21.61
C ARG A 137 -16.12 47.65 22.87
N GLU A 138 -15.75 47.14 24.04
CA GLU A 138 -16.27 47.60 25.33
C GLU A 138 -15.67 48.94 25.77
N SER A 139 -14.44 49.28 25.34
CA SER A 139 -13.82 50.58 25.64
C SER A 139 -14.27 51.75 24.74
N SER A 140 -15.13 51.52 23.75
CA SER A 140 -15.68 52.58 22.87
C SER A 140 -17.16 52.90 23.17
N ALA A 141 -17.74 52.29 24.21
CA ALA A 141 -19.13 52.49 24.62
C ALA A 141 -19.29 53.23 25.95
N LEU A 142 -18.20 53.83 26.47
CA LEU A 142 -18.21 54.76 27.61
C LEU A 142 -17.67 56.13 27.17
#